data_AF-A0A151MKY3-F1
#
_entry.id   AF-A0A151MKY3-F1
#
_cell.length_a   1.000
_cell.length_b   1.000
_cell.length_c   1.000
_cell.angle_alpha   90.00
_cell.angle_beta   90.00
_cell.angle_gamma   90.00
#
_symmetry.space_group_name_H-M   'P 1'
#
loop_
_entity.id
_entity.type
_entity.pdbx_description
1 polymer ?
#
loop_
_entity_poly.entity_id
_entity_poly.type
_entity_poly.pdbx_seq_one_letter_code
_entity_poly.pdbx_strand_id
1 'polypeptide(L)'
;MLLVLLSFLLGGNGYVLVCRSWHDRQLFQFLETQGMIPSFNPETLGLQGQTLNLSQVYNACQHDAPLWSALDLGQAVPLDELLNLSQYTTEIRAAFAETNLTLAPVVLLSTEQTDLLRTLGNTTRLTNLTDDRQKLSTIPSQEQLLGLADELDRLANVIGTRAPDRSKELRDEAAELRQLDKEMETRLRSNVRILNETLQRLQKTMHQVPMLVDSVLEQMKQAEVFLDTRVAATIQNESQLFLHRLLGFFETYVAWAKGTLTGELGRCRPVAQALDSVETIACRYMLDSLNAFWFSLGACTVLLLPGLILATRLAKFYRRMDYADVHENDALEM
;
A
#
# COMPACT_ATOMS: atom_id res chain seq x y z
N MET A 1 -19.92 -66.21 -34.19
CA MET A 1 -19.85 -65.72 -35.58
C MET A 1 -20.67 -64.45 -35.75
N LEU A 2 -22.00 -64.51 -35.72
CA LEU A 2 -22.88 -63.35 -36.00
C LEU A 2 -22.67 -62.18 -35.02
N LEU A 3 -22.58 -62.47 -33.71
CA LEU A 3 -22.32 -61.45 -32.68
C LEU A 3 -20.97 -60.74 -32.89
N VAL A 4 -19.91 -61.49 -33.17
CA VAL A 4 -18.57 -60.94 -33.42
C VAL A 4 -18.56 -60.03 -34.64
N LEU A 5 -19.24 -60.46 -35.71
CA LEU A 5 -19.30 -59.72 -36.96
C LEU A 5 -20.09 -58.42 -36.80
N LEU A 6 -21.21 -58.45 -36.09
CA LEU A 6 -22.00 -57.26 -35.76
C LEU A 6 -21.21 -56.30 -34.86
N SER A 7 -20.59 -56.78 -33.79
CA SER A 7 -19.80 -55.96 -32.86
C SER A 7 -18.59 -55.33 -33.54
N PHE A 8 -17.89 -56.06 -34.41
CA PHE A 8 -16.76 -55.53 -35.18
C PHE A 8 -17.19 -54.46 -36.20
N LEU A 9 -18.31 -54.69 -36.91
CA LEU A 9 -18.85 -53.69 -37.83
C LEU A 9 -19.30 -52.42 -37.07
N LEU A 10 -19.99 -52.57 -35.95
CA LEU A 10 -20.40 -51.45 -35.10
C LEU A 10 -19.21 -50.68 -34.55
N GLY A 11 -18.21 -51.36 -34.00
CA GLY A 11 -17.03 -50.72 -33.43
C GLY A 11 -16.13 -50.07 -34.47
N GLY A 12 -15.96 -50.68 -35.65
CA GLY A 12 -15.21 -50.10 -36.76
C GLY A 12 -15.87 -48.85 -37.34
N ASN A 13 -17.19 -48.89 -37.57
CA ASN A 13 -17.93 -47.70 -38.01
C ASN A 13 -17.97 -46.63 -36.92
N GLY A 14 -18.13 -47.01 -35.65
CA GLY A 14 -18.09 -46.10 -34.51
C GLY A 14 -16.75 -45.35 -34.41
N TYR A 15 -15.64 -46.06 -34.62
CA TYR A 15 -14.32 -45.43 -34.65
C TYR A 15 -14.19 -44.38 -35.77
N VAL A 16 -14.60 -44.72 -36.99
CA VAL A 16 -14.54 -43.78 -38.12
C VAL A 16 -15.46 -42.59 -37.90
N LEU A 17 -16.68 -42.80 -37.42
CA LEU A 17 -17.68 -41.75 -37.28
C LEU A 17 -17.37 -40.80 -36.11
N VAL A 18 -16.87 -41.33 -34.99
CA VAL A 18 -16.61 -40.56 -33.77
C VAL A 18 -15.16 -40.15 -33.68
N CYS A 19 -14.24 -41.11 -33.62
CA CYS A 19 -12.83 -40.84 -33.30
C CYS A 19 -12.08 -40.13 -34.41
N ARG A 20 -12.25 -40.58 -35.66
CA ARG A 20 -11.61 -39.92 -36.79
C ARG A 20 -12.19 -38.51 -37.01
N SER A 21 -13.52 -38.37 -36.94
CA SER A 21 -14.18 -37.07 -37.05
C SER A 21 -13.81 -36.11 -35.91
N TRP A 22 -13.59 -36.61 -34.69
CA TRP A 22 -13.12 -35.82 -33.55
C TRP A 22 -11.71 -35.28 -33.83
N HIS A 23 -10.80 -36.18 -34.23
CA HIS A 23 -9.42 -35.83 -34.53
C HIS A 23 -9.31 -34.81 -35.68
N ASP A 24 -10.09 -35.02 -36.75
CA ASP A 24 -10.15 -34.13 -37.92
C ASP A 24 -10.98 -32.85 -37.66
N ARG A 25 -11.46 -32.65 -36.43
CA ARG A 25 -12.28 -31.52 -35.96
C ARG A 25 -13.64 -31.37 -36.65
N GLN A 26 -14.02 -32.33 -37.49
CA GLN A 26 -15.33 -32.38 -38.16
C GLN A 26 -16.47 -32.63 -37.17
N LEU A 27 -16.17 -33.32 -36.05
CA LEU A 27 -17.14 -33.55 -34.99
C LEU A 27 -17.60 -32.24 -34.34
N PHE A 28 -16.72 -31.25 -34.20
CA PHE A 28 -17.10 -29.94 -33.64
C PHE A 28 -18.06 -29.20 -34.57
N GLN A 29 -17.84 -29.24 -35.89
CA GLN A 29 -18.77 -28.66 -36.87
C GLN A 29 -20.17 -29.31 -36.80
N PHE A 30 -20.22 -30.61 -36.53
CA PHE A 30 -21.48 -31.32 -36.32
C PHE A 30 -22.14 -31.00 -34.96
N LEU A 31 -21.35 -30.75 -33.92
CA LEU A 31 -21.87 -30.31 -32.61
C LEU A 31 -22.36 -28.85 -32.65
N GLU A 32 -21.81 -28.03 -33.54
CA GLU A 32 -22.25 -26.65 -33.81
C GLU A 32 -23.62 -26.59 -34.51
N THR A 33 -24.05 -27.65 -35.20
CA THR A 33 -25.39 -27.66 -35.84
C THR A 33 -26.51 -27.57 -34.79
N GLN A 34 -27.42 -26.61 -34.99
CA GLN A 34 -28.53 -26.32 -34.06
C GLN A 34 -29.34 -27.58 -33.73
N GLY A 35 -29.56 -27.81 -32.43
CA GLY A 35 -30.39 -28.90 -31.91
C GLY A 35 -29.64 -30.21 -31.59
N MET A 36 -28.34 -30.31 -31.89
CA MET A 36 -27.56 -31.52 -31.59
C MET A 36 -27.15 -31.66 -30.12
N ILE A 37 -26.81 -30.55 -29.46
CA ILE A 37 -26.53 -30.55 -28.02
C ILE A 37 -27.77 -29.97 -27.30
N PRO A 38 -28.60 -30.81 -26.66
CA PRO A 38 -29.70 -30.30 -25.86
C PRO A 38 -29.14 -29.42 -24.74
N SER A 39 -29.72 -28.24 -24.55
CA SER A 39 -29.39 -27.26 -23.50
C SER A 39 -28.12 -26.41 -23.70
N PHE A 40 -27.37 -26.55 -24.79
CA PHE A 40 -26.28 -25.61 -25.08
C PHE A 40 -26.82 -24.34 -25.76
N ASN A 41 -26.99 -23.28 -24.97
CA ASN A 41 -27.32 -21.95 -25.48
C ASN A 41 -26.10 -21.02 -25.33
N PRO A 42 -25.50 -20.52 -26.42
CA PRO A 42 -24.37 -19.59 -26.36
C PRO A 42 -24.68 -18.31 -25.58
N GLU A 43 -25.95 -17.94 -25.42
CA GLU A 43 -26.36 -16.81 -24.58
C GLU A 43 -25.99 -17.00 -23.10
N THR A 44 -25.88 -18.24 -22.61
CA THR A 44 -25.44 -18.53 -21.23
C THR A 44 -23.97 -18.16 -20.98
N LEU A 45 -23.17 -18.04 -22.06
CA LEU A 45 -21.78 -17.60 -22.04
C LEU A 45 -21.64 -16.09 -22.27
N GLY A 46 -22.74 -15.35 -22.27
CA GLY A 46 -22.76 -13.90 -22.53
C GLY A 46 -22.66 -13.52 -24.01
N LEU A 47 -22.77 -14.49 -24.92
CA LEU A 47 -22.69 -14.28 -26.37
C LEU A 47 -24.09 -14.09 -26.95
N GLN A 48 -24.62 -12.88 -26.80
CA GLN A 48 -25.94 -12.53 -27.35
C GLN A 48 -25.87 -12.44 -28.88
N GLY A 49 -26.59 -13.31 -29.58
CA GLY A 49 -26.74 -13.26 -31.04
C GLY A 49 -25.53 -13.67 -31.86
N GLN A 50 -24.47 -14.22 -31.24
CA GLN A 50 -23.29 -14.70 -31.95
C GLN A 50 -23.30 -16.22 -32.15
N THR A 51 -22.86 -16.65 -33.33
CA THR A 51 -22.64 -18.07 -33.63
C THR A 51 -21.26 -18.47 -33.11
N LEU A 52 -21.23 -19.43 -32.17
CA LEU A 52 -20.00 -19.90 -31.54
C LEU A 52 -19.36 -20.99 -32.40
N ASN A 53 -18.12 -20.76 -32.84
CA ASN A 53 -17.32 -21.73 -33.57
C ASN A 53 -16.47 -22.54 -32.57
N LEU A 54 -17.01 -23.66 -32.10
CA LEU A 54 -16.36 -24.59 -31.17
C LEU A 54 -14.98 -25.03 -31.69
N SER A 55 -14.81 -25.21 -33.00
CA SER A 55 -13.51 -25.59 -33.57
C SER A 55 -12.44 -24.50 -33.38
N GLN A 56 -12.79 -23.23 -33.57
CA GLN A 56 -11.90 -22.11 -33.32
C GLN A 56 -11.63 -21.92 -31.82
N VAL A 57 -12.66 -22.02 -30.98
CA VAL A 57 -12.54 -21.94 -29.52
C VAL A 57 -11.60 -23.01 -29.00
N TYR A 58 -11.80 -24.26 -29.41
CA TYR A 58 -10.95 -25.38 -29.04
C TYR A 58 -9.50 -25.18 -29.50
N ASN A 59 -9.29 -24.71 -30.73
CA ASN A 59 -7.96 -24.41 -31.24
C ASN A 59 -7.26 -23.28 -30.45
N ALA A 60 -7.98 -22.23 -30.07
CA ALA A 60 -7.45 -21.17 -29.21
C ALA A 60 -7.08 -21.71 -27.82
N CYS A 61 -7.92 -22.58 -27.25
CA CYS A 61 -7.66 -23.22 -25.96
C CYS A 61 -6.46 -24.17 -25.99
N GLN A 62 -6.22 -24.88 -27.09
CA GLN A 62 -4.99 -25.68 -27.25
C GLN A 62 -3.72 -24.82 -27.14
N HIS A 63 -3.78 -23.55 -27.57
CA HIS A 63 -2.68 -22.59 -27.51
C HIS A 63 -2.69 -21.73 -26.22
N ASP A 64 -3.42 -22.16 -25.19
CA ASP A 64 -3.51 -21.46 -23.90
C ASP A 64 -4.05 -20.03 -24.01
N ALA A 65 -4.92 -19.78 -24.99
CA ALA A 65 -5.59 -18.49 -25.09
C ALA A 65 -6.51 -18.27 -23.86
N PRO A 66 -6.63 -17.02 -23.38
CA PRO A 66 -7.66 -16.67 -22.42
C PRO A 66 -9.05 -16.77 -23.06
N LEU A 67 -10.03 -17.20 -22.27
CA LEU A 67 -11.42 -17.35 -22.72
C LEU A 67 -11.98 -16.07 -23.33
N TRP A 68 -11.53 -14.91 -22.83
CA TRP A 68 -11.85 -13.59 -23.40
C TRP A 68 -11.62 -13.52 -24.90
N SER A 69 -10.43 -13.91 -25.34
CA SER A 69 -10.04 -13.93 -26.76
C SER A 69 -10.62 -15.14 -27.51
N ALA A 70 -10.75 -16.29 -26.84
CA ALA A 70 -11.25 -17.51 -27.47
C ALA A 70 -12.74 -17.42 -27.83
N LEU A 71 -13.54 -16.75 -27.00
CA LEU A 71 -14.97 -16.53 -27.21
C LEU A 71 -15.30 -15.16 -27.84
N ASP A 72 -14.30 -14.35 -28.15
CA ASP A 72 -14.47 -12.97 -28.67
C ASP A 72 -15.41 -12.09 -27.81
N LEU A 73 -15.26 -12.18 -26.48
CA LEU A 73 -16.12 -11.48 -25.52
C LEU A 73 -16.04 -9.95 -25.63
N GLY A 74 -15.01 -9.42 -26.29
CA GLY A 74 -14.85 -7.99 -26.52
C GLY A 74 -15.97 -7.36 -27.35
N GLN A 75 -16.64 -8.13 -28.21
CA GLN A 75 -17.79 -7.64 -28.97
C GLN A 75 -19.06 -7.54 -28.11
N ALA A 76 -19.23 -8.46 -27.16
CA ALA A 76 -20.39 -8.50 -26.28
C ALA A 76 -20.27 -7.55 -25.08
N VAL A 77 -19.05 -7.35 -24.59
CA VAL A 77 -18.76 -6.54 -23.40
C VAL A 77 -17.71 -5.48 -23.72
N PRO A 78 -18.12 -4.22 -23.98
CA PRO A 78 -17.20 -3.12 -24.24
C PRO A 78 -16.51 -2.68 -22.95
N LEU A 79 -15.45 -3.38 -22.57
CA LEU A 79 -14.66 -3.11 -21.35
C LEU A 79 -14.14 -1.67 -21.28
N ASP A 80 -13.83 -1.07 -22.44
CA ASP A 80 -13.33 0.29 -22.52
C ASP A 80 -14.39 1.34 -22.18
N GLU A 81 -15.64 1.09 -22.56
CA GLU A 81 -16.76 1.95 -22.20
C GLU A 81 -17.17 1.75 -20.74
N LEU A 82 -17.26 0.48 -20.29
CA LEU A 82 -17.71 0.14 -18.94
C LEU A 82 -16.72 0.60 -17.86
N LEU A 83 -15.43 0.54 -18.14
CA LEU A 83 -14.36 0.96 -17.23
C LEU A 83 -13.81 2.34 -17.61
N ASN A 84 -14.61 3.18 -18.27
CA ASN A 84 -14.20 4.54 -18.62
C ASN A 84 -14.20 5.45 -17.38
N LEU A 85 -13.01 5.63 -16.81
CA LEU A 85 -12.79 6.52 -15.67
C LEU A 85 -13.09 8.00 -15.99
N SER A 86 -13.09 8.42 -17.26
CA SER A 86 -13.34 9.82 -17.61
C SER A 86 -14.72 10.29 -17.13
N GLN A 87 -15.72 9.39 -17.12
CA GLN A 87 -17.08 9.73 -16.68
C GLN A 87 -17.11 10.18 -15.21
N TYR A 88 -16.35 9.52 -14.34
CA TYR A 88 -16.35 9.79 -12.91
C TYR A 88 -15.30 10.83 -12.50
N THR A 89 -14.16 10.86 -13.19
CA THR A 89 -13.06 11.76 -12.83
C THR A 89 -13.33 13.21 -13.23
N THR A 90 -14.18 13.47 -14.21
CA THR A 90 -14.49 14.83 -14.67
C THR A 90 -15.21 15.63 -13.58
N GLU A 91 -16.25 15.06 -12.97
CA GLU A 91 -16.99 15.71 -11.87
C GLU A 91 -16.11 15.91 -10.64
N ILE A 92 -15.28 14.93 -10.29
CA ILE A 92 -14.36 15.04 -9.15
C ILE A 92 -13.33 16.15 -9.41
N ARG A 93 -12.74 16.21 -10.60
CA ARG A 93 -11.79 17.28 -10.97
C ARG A 93 -12.47 18.65 -10.95
N ALA A 94 -13.70 18.75 -11.44
CA ALA A 94 -14.47 20.00 -11.39
C ALA A 94 -14.73 20.44 -9.94
N ALA A 95 -15.16 19.54 -9.06
CA ALA A 95 -15.40 19.85 -7.65
C ALA A 95 -14.14 20.36 -6.91
N PHE A 96 -12.97 19.78 -7.22
CA PHE A 96 -11.69 20.24 -6.66
C PHE A 96 -11.14 21.51 -7.32
N ALA A 97 -11.58 21.85 -8.54
CA ALA A 97 -11.20 23.10 -9.21
C ALA A 97 -12.10 24.27 -8.77
N GLU A 98 -13.39 24.01 -8.52
CA GLU A 98 -14.38 24.99 -8.09
C GLU A 98 -14.27 25.38 -6.60
N THR A 99 -13.48 24.64 -5.82
CA THR A 99 -13.24 24.94 -4.40
C THR A 99 -12.31 26.16 -4.26
N ASN A 100 -12.92 27.35 -4.33
CA ASN A 100 -12.29 28.60 -3.96
C ASN A 100 -12.12 28.64 -2.44
N LEU A 101 -10.92 28.28 -1.97
CA LEU A 101 -10.55 28.33 -0.56
C LEU A 101 -10.30 29.78 -0.14
N THR A 102 -11.31 30.42 0.43
CA THR A 102 -11.15 31.69 1.15
C THR A 102 -10.89 31.40 2.62
N LEU A 103 -9.65 31.63 3.07
CA LEU A 103 -9.36 31.62 4.50
C LEU A 103 -9.85 32.93 5.10
N ALA A 104 -10.44 32.86 6.30
CA ALA A 104 -10.73 34.06 7.05
C ALA A 104 -9.41 34.79 7.37
N PRO A 105 -9.38 36.13 7.29
CA PRO A 105 -8.18 36.90 7.61
C PRO A 105 -7.75 36.59 9.05
N VAL A 106 -6.52 36.10 9.20
CA VAL A 106 -5.95 35.75 10.50
C VAL A 106 -5.19 36.95 11.02
N VAL A 107 -5.63 37.47 12.17
CA VAL A 107 -4.91 38.51 12.94
C VAL A 107 -4.19 37.82 14.09
N LEU A 108 -2.87 37.78 14.04
CA LEU A 108 -2.01 37.18 15.06
C LEU A 108 -1.76 38.14 16.22
N LEU A 109 -1.61 39.44 15.93
CA LEU A 109 -1.59 40.49 16.94
C LEU A 109 -2.66 41.53 16.68
N SER A 110 -3.47 41.80 17.71
CA SER A 110 -4.40 42.92 17.63
C SER A 110 -3.64 44.26 17.57
N THR A 111 -4.34 45.30 17.10
CA THR A 111 -3.81 46.68 17.11
C THR A 111 -3.39 47.10 18.52
N GLU A 112 -4.19 46.76 19.53
CA GLU A 112 -3.91 47.05 20.94
C GLU A 112 -2.62 46.37 21.42
N GLN A 113 -2.43 45.08 21.09
CA GLN A 113 -1.23 44.33 21.45
C GLN A 113 0.01 44.87 20.73
N THR A 114 -0.14 45.26 19.46
CA THR A 114 0.92 45.89 18.67
C THR A 114 1.35 47.21 19.28
N ASP A 115 0.40 48.05 19.67
CA ASP A 115 0.67 49.34 20.28
C ASP A 115 1.28 49.19 21.68
N LEU A 116 0.87 48.18 22.45
CA LEU A 116 1.46 47.88 23.76
C LEU A 116 2.93 47.46 23.63
N LEU A 117 3.26 46.61 22.65
CA LEU A 117 4.64 46.22 22.37
C LEU A 117 5.48 47.42 21.91
N ARG A 118 4.97 48.25 21.00
CA ARG A 118 5.65 49.49 20.59
C ARG A 118 5.88 50.43 21.75
N THR A 119 4.89 50.57 22.63
CA THR A 119 4.98 51.40 23.82
C THR A 119 6.06 50.87 24.77
N LEU A 120 6.14 49.55 24.97
CA LEU A 120 7.21 48.91 25.75
C LEU A 120 8.60 49.17 25.14
N GLY A 121 8.75 49.00 23.82
CA GLY A 121 9.98 49.29 23.09
C GLY A 121 10.40 50.76 23.22
N ASN A 122 9.46 51.70 23.06
CA ASN A 122 9.73 53.12 23.18
C ASN A 122 10.07 53.54 24.61
N THR A 123 9.33 53.02 25.60
CA THR A 123 9.55 53.35 27.02
C THR A 123 10.94 52.88 27.47
N THR A 124 11.32 51.66 27.11
CA THR A 124 12.65 51.11 27.45
C THR A 124 13.79 51.85 26.73
N ARG A 125 13.56 52.34 25.52
CA ARG A 125 14.51 53.16 24.75
C ARG A 125 14.71 54.56 25.33
N LEU A 126 13.65 55.20 25.83
CA LEU A 126 13.67 56.57 26.35
C LEU A 126 14.16 56.65 27.80
N THR A 127 14.07 55.56 28.56
CA THR A 127 14.44 55.55 29.97
C THR A 127 15.95 55.42 30.12
N ASN A 128 16.58 56.44 30.70
CA ASN A 128 18.01 56.46 30.99
C ASN A 128 18.26 56.39 32.50
N LEU A 129 18.86 55.29 32.96
CA LEU A 129 19.18 55.06 34.38
C LEU A 129 20.58 55.60 34.78
N THR A 130 21.27 56.32 33.88
CA THR A 130 22.64 56.80 34.14
C THR A 130 22.67 57.79 35.30
N ASP A 131 21.71 58.72 35.36
CA ASP A 131 21.64 59.73 36.42
C ASP A 131 21.32 59.08 37.79
N ASP A 132 20.44 58.08 37.80
CA ASP A 132 20.11 57.31 39.01
C ASP A 132 21.32 56.53 39.54
N ARG A 133 22.14 55.98 38.63
CA ARG A 133 23.41 55.34 38.98
C ARG A 133 24.45 56.32 39.48
N GLN A 134 24.49 57.53 38.92
CA GLN A 134 25.41 58.57 39.38
C GLN A 134 25.09 59.01 40.81
N LYS A 135 23.81 59.16 41.16
CA LYS A 135 23.37 59.46 42.54
C LYS A 135 23.71 58.36 43.55
N LEU A 136 23.83 57.11 43.12
CA LEU A 136 24.26 56.01 43.99
C LEU A 136 25.77 56.05 44.29
N SER A 137 26.57 56.70 43.43
CA SER A 137 28.01 56.84 43.62
C SER A 137 28.42 57.97 44.58
N THR A 138 27.49 58.86 44.95
CA THR A 138 27.75 60.02 45.82
C THR A 138 27.58 59.73 47.33
N ILE A 139 27.40 58.47 47.71
CA ILE A 139 27.24 58.07 49.11
C ILE A 139 28.59 58.23 49.84
N PRO A 140 28.63 58.87 51.03
CA PRO A 140 29.88 59.23 51.71
C PRO A 140 30.87 58.05 51.84
N SER A 141 32.13 58.33 51.53
CA SER A 141 33.21 57.33 51.55
C SER A 141 33.61 56.95 52.98
N GLN A 142 34.12 55.73 53.14
CA GLN A 142 34.55 55.15 54.44
C GLN A 142 35.61 56.00 55.13
N GLU A 143 36.40 56.69 54.32
CA GLU A 143 37.48 57.56 54.74
C GLU A 143 37.01 58.77 55.56
N GLN A 144 35.77 59.23 55.35
CA GLN A 144 35.25 60.44 56.01
C GLN A 144 34.85 60.21 57.48
N LEU A 145 34.19 59.09 57.78
CA LEU A 145 33.72 58.78 59.15
C LEU A 145 34.86 58.26 60.03
N LEU A 146 35.70 57.36 59.51
CA LEU A 146 36.86 56.87 60.24
C LEU A 146 37.91 57.96 60.46
N GLY A 147 38.16 58.80 59.45
CA GLY A 147 39.05 59.95 59.59
C GLY A 147 38.59 60.96 60.64
N LEU A 148 37.28 61.19 60.76
CA LEU A 148 36.71 62.01 61.83
C LEU A 148 36.87 61.37 63.21
N ALA A 149 36.63 60.06 63.33
CA ALA A 149 36.82 59.33 64.58
C ALA A 149 38.30 59.34 65.04
N ASP A 150 39.25 59.20 64.11
CA ASP A 150 40.68 59.25 64.40
C ASP A 150 41.14 60.65 64.86
N GLU A 151 40.54 61.72 64.30
CA GLU A 151 40.82 63.09 64.72
C GLU A 151 40.26 63.39 66.12
N LEU A 152 39.08 62.84 66.46
CA LEU A 152 38.52 62.92 67.82
C LEU A 152 39.39 62.19 68.84
N ASP A 153 39.93 61.01 68.51
CA ASP A 153 40.87 60.30 69.38
C ASP A 153 42.19 61.06 69.57
N ARG A 154 42.70 61.69 68.50
CA ARG A 154 43.86 62.58 68.59
C ARG A 154 43.60 63.73 69.55
N LEU A 155 42.45 64.38 69.43
CA LEU A 155 42.07 65.51 70.27
C LEU A 155 41.87 65.07 71.73
N ALA A 156 41.28 63.89 71.96
CA ALA A 156 41.16 63.26 73.27
C ALA A 156 42.52 63.00 73.93
N ASN A 157 43.51 62.51 73.17
CA ASN A 157 44.87 62.26 73.67
C ASN A 157 45.60 63.55 74.06
N VAL A 158 45.36 64.65 73.36
CA VAL A 158 45.95 65.97 73.68
C VAL A 158 45.40 66.54 75.00
N ILE A 159 44.10 66.37 75.27
CA ILE A 159 43.45 66.96 76.44
C ILE A 159 43.36 66.01 77.65
N GLY A 160 43.73 64.74 77.49
CA GLY A 160 43.49 63.65 78.45
C GLY A 160 44.03 63.88 79.86
N THR A 161 45.14 64.60 80.01
CA THR A 161 45.71 64.92 81.33
C THR A 161 45.07 66.15 81.98
N ARG A 162 44.43 67.03 81.18
CA ARG A 162 43.89 68.33 81.62
C ARG A 162 42.39 68.31 81.84
N ALA A 163 41.66 67.49 81.10
CA ALA A 163 40.20 67.34 81.18
C ALA A 163 39.83 65.87 80.94
N PRO A 164 39.97 65.00 81.96
CA PRO A 164 39.78 63.56 81.82
C PRO A 164 38.35 63.19 81.39
N ASP A 165 37.34 63.91 81.89
CA ASP A 165 35.94 63.67 81.54
C ASP A 165 35.65 63.98 80.06
N ARG A 166 36.12 65.14 79.55
CA ARG A 166 35.99 65.50 78.12
C ARG A 166 36.80 64.61 77.20
N SER A 167 37.97 64.15 77.66
CA SER A 167 38.75 63.17 76.90
C SER A 167 38.04 61.83 76.78
N LYS A 168 37.27 61.43 77.80
CA LYS A 168 36.46 60.23 77.76
C LYS A 168 35.27 60.41 76.80
N GLU A 169 34.55 61.52 76.88
CA GLU A 169 33.45 61.86 75.95
C GLU A 169 33.88 61.82 74.48
N LEU A 170 35.04 62.39 74.14
CA LEU A 170 35.56 62.36 72.77
C LEU A 170 35.91 60.95 72.28
N ARG A 171 36.39 60.08 73.17
CA ARG A 171 36.66 58.67 72.83
C ARG A 171 35.36 57.87 72.68
N ASP A 172 34.36 58.17 73.50
CA ASP A 172 33.04 57.56 73.40
C ASP A 172 32.39 57.97 72.06
N GLU A 173 32.44 59.24 71.66
CA GLU A 173 31.96 59.72 70.34
C GLU A 173 32.74 59.10 69.16
N ALA A 174 34.06 58.97 69.29
CA ALA A 174 34.89 58.27 68.30
C ALA A 174 34.52 56.78 68.19
N ALA A 175 34.16 56.13 69.29
CA ALA A 175 33.68 54.74 69.30
C ALA A 175 32.29 54.62 68.64
N GLU A 176 31.38 55.56 68.91
CA GLU A 176 30.07 55.63 68.25
C GLU A 176 30.19 55.83 66.74
N LEU A 177 31.08 56.72 66.27
CA LEU A 177 31.33 56.92 64.84
C LEU A 177 31.87 55.66 64.15
N ARG A 178 32.75 54.89 64.82
CA ARG A 178 33.24 53.60 64.28
C ARG A 178 32.15 52.53 64.26
N GLN A 179 31.27 52.51 65.25
CA GLN A 179 30.10 51.63 65.23
C GLN A 179 29.15 52.00 64.08
N LEU A 180 28.91 53.29 63.87
CA LEU A 180 28.08 53.81 62.79
C LEU A 180 28.67 53.46 61.41
N ASP A 181 29.98 53.60 61.20
CA ASP A 181 30.64 53.18 59.94
C ASP A 181 30.46 51.68 59.69
N LYS A 182 30.59 50.83 60.72
CA LYS A 182 30.38 49.38 60.60
C LYS A 182 28.93 49.03 60.24
N GLU A 183 27.95 49.74 60.82
CA GLU A 183 26.53 49.58 60.48
C GLU A 183 26.22 50.09 59.06
N MET A 184 26.83 51.20 58.66
CA MET A 184 26.70 51.78 57.32
C MET A 184 27.32 50.89 56.24
N GLU A 185 28.48 50.27 56.51
CA GLU A 185 29.13 49.30 55.63
C GLU A 185 28.26 48.05 55.42
N THR A 186 27.80 47.46 56.52
CA THR A 186 27.07 46.18 56.47
C THR A 186 25.66 46.32 55.88
N ARG A 187 24.94 47.42 56.17
CA ARG A 187 23.54 47.58 55.73
C ARG A 187 23.41 48.47 54.51
N LEU A 188 24.01 49.66 54.51
CA LEU A 188 23.76 50.65 53.46
C LEU A 188 24.59 50.36 52.20
N ARG A 189 25.91 50.18 52.33
CA ARG A 189 26.80 49.96 51.17
C ARG A 189 26.54 48.64 50.46
N SER A 190 26.27 47.57 51.20
CA SER A 190 25.85 46.30 50.61
C SER A 190 24.60 46.45 49.74
N ASN A 191 23.57 47.12 50.25
CA ASN A 191 22.32 47.38 49.51
C ASN A 191 22.53 48.29 48.30
N VAL A 192 23.41 49.29 48.40
CA VAL A 192 23.77 50.19 47.29
C VAL A 192 24.48 49.42 46.18
N ARG A 193 25.41 48.52 46.53
CA ARG A 193 26.09 47.67 45.54
C ARG A 193 25.09 46.78 44.80
N ILE A 194 24.20 46.11 45.54
CA ILE A 194 23.14 45.27 44.96
C ILE A 194 22.22 46.09 44.04
N LEU A 195 21.85 47.31 44.45
CA LEU A 195 21.02 48.19 43.66
C LEU A 195 21.73 48.63 42.37
N ASN A 196 23.01 49.00 42.43
CA ASN A 196 23.81 49.36 41.24
C ASN A 196 23.93 48.18 40.26
N GLU A 197 24.20 46.97 40.76
CA GLU A 197 24.24 45.75 39.93
C GLU A 197 22.88 45.43 39.29
N THR A 198 21.79 45.66 40.03
CA THR A 198 20.42 45.44 39.55
C THR A 198 20.06 46.47 38.48
N LEU A 199 20.39 47.74 38.68
CA LEU A 199 20.20 48.80 37.69
C LEU A 199 21.03 48.55 36.42
N GLN A 200 22.26 48.05 36.55
CA GLN A 200 23.08 47.70 35.40
C GLN A 200 22.48 46.54 34.59
N ARG A 201 21.99 45.50 35.27
CA ARG A 201 21.27 44.40 34.61
C ARG A 201 19.99 44.89 33.93
N LEU A 202 19.20 45.70 34.62
CA LEU A 202 17.99 46.31 34.08
C LEU A 202 18.29 47.16 32.84
N GLN A 203 19.29 48.04 32.90
CA GLN A 203 19.73 48.87 31.78
C GLN A 203 20.12 48.01 30.57
N LYS A 204 20.89 46.93 30.77
CA LYS A 204 21.26 46.00 29.69
C LYS A 204 20.02 45.36 29.05
N THR A 205 19.08 44.87 29.85
CA THR A 205 17.83 44.28 29.36
C THR A 205 17.01 45.31 28.58
N MET A 206 16.86 46.52 29.11
CA MET A 206 16.12 47.61 28.46
C MET A 206 16.70 47.99 27.10
N HIS A 207 18.02 47.90 26.90
CA HIS A 207 18.64 48.15 25.59
C HIS A 207 18.33 47.06 24.56
N GLN A 208 18.00 45.84 25.01
CA GLN A 208 17.68 44.71 24.13
C GLN A 208 16.20 44.67 23.74
N VAL A 209 15.31 45.16 24.60
CA VAL A 209 13.85 45.12 24.41
C VAL A 209 13.40 45.75 23.08
N PRO A 210 13.88 46.94 22.66
CA PRO A 210 13.45 47.54 21.39
C PRO A 210 13.71 46.64 20.18
N MET A 211 14.93 46.06 20.07
CA MET A 211 15.27 45.15 18.98
C MET A 211 14.41 43.90 18.99
N LEU A 212 14.10 43.37 20.18
CA LEU A 212 13.26 42.18 20.32
C LEU A 212 11.81 42.47 19.93
N VAL A 213 11.27 43.62 20.35
CA VAL A 213 9.94 44.09 19.96
C VAL A 213 9.83 44.25 18.44
N ASP A 214 10.79 44.96 17.82
CA ASP A 214 10.79 45.18 16.38
C ASP A 214 10.86 43.84 15.61
N SER A 215 11.71 42.91 16.07
CA SER A 215 11.81 41.57 15.48
C SER A 215 10.51 40.78 15.60
N VAL A 216 9.83 40.82 16.75
CA VAL A 216 8.57 40.09 16.96
C VAL A 216 7.47 40.67 16.09
N LEU A 217 7.33 42.00 16.05
CA LEU A 217 6.32 42.66 15.21
C LEU A 217 6.53 42.35 13.72
N GLU A 218 7.78 42.35 13.25
CA GLU A 218 8.10 42.03 11.86
C GLU A 218 7.80 40.55 11.53
N GLN A 219 8.22 39.60 12.37
CA GLN A 219 7.95 38.18 12.16
C GLN A 219 6.45 37.88 12.14
N MET A 220 5.70 38.53 13.03
CA MET A 220 4.25 38.35 13.12
C MET A 220 3.54 38.91 11.89
N LYS A 221 3.95 40.09 11.41
CA LYS A 221 3.44 40.66 10.16
C LYS A 221 3.77 39.76 8.95
N GLN A 222 4.98 39.21 8.89
CA GLN A 222 5.35 38.27 7.83
C GLN A 222 4.50 36.99 7.86
N ALA A 223 4.22 36.47 9.06
CA ALA A 223 3.34 35.32 9.24
C ALA A 223 1.90 35.63 8.80
N GLU A 224 1.33 36.78 9.20
CA GLU A 224 0.01 37.22 8.74
C GLU A 224 -0.06 37.33 7.21
N VAL A 225 0.93 37.96 6.58
CA VAL A 225 1.00 38.07 5.10
C VAL A 225 1.08 36.70 4.44
N PHE A 226 1.84 35.76 5.01
CA PHE A 226 1.92 34.40 4.49
C PHE A 226 0.57 33.67 4.59
N LEU A 227 -0.11 33.79 5.73
CA LEU A 227 -1.43 33.19 5.96
C LEU A 227 -2.48 33.73 4.98
N ASP A 228 -2.46 35.04 4.74
CA ASP A 228 -3.43 35.71 3.86
C ASP A 228 -3.18 35.42 2.37
N THR A 229 -1.91 35.41 1.94
CA THR A 229 -1.59 35.37 0.50
C THR A 229 -1.20 34.00 -0.04
N ARG A 230 -0.58 33.13 0.78
CA ARG A 230 0.03 31.89 0.27
C ARG A 230 -0.67 30.62 0.72
N VAL A 231 -1.32 30.60 1.87
CA VAL A 231 -1.90 29.37 2.42
C VAL A 231 -3.03 28.82 1.53
N ALA A 232 -3.94 29.68 1.07
CA ALA A 232 -5.02 29.26 0.17
C ALA A 232 -4.48 28.56 -1.08
N ALA A 233 -3.52 29.19 -1.76
CA ALA A 233 -2.87 28.63 -2.94
C ALA A 233 -2.09 27.35 -2.63
N THR A 234 -1.44 27.27 -1.46
CA THR A 234 -0.71 26.07 -1.03
C THR A 234 -1.66 24.90 -0.81
N ILE A 235 -2.77 25.10 -0.10
CA ILE A 235 -3.78 24.06 0.12
C ILE A 235 -4.40 23.63 -1.21
N GLN A 236 -4.69 24.57 -2.10
CA GLN A 236 -5.22 24.26 -3.44
C GLN A 236 -4.23 23.42 -4.27
N ASN A 237 -2.93 23.73 -4.21
CA ASN A 237 -1.92 22.95 -4.93
C ASN A 237 -1.76 21.53 -4.35
N GLU A 238 -1.70 21.41 -3.03
CA GLU A 238 -1.60 20.11 -2.34
C GLU A 238 -2.86 19.26 -2.55
N SER A 239 -4.06 19.87 -2.58
CA SER A 239 -5.30 19.16 -2.85
C SER A 239 -5.37 18.63 -4.28
N GLN A 240 -4.88 19.40 -5.26
CA GLN A 240 -4.75 18.96 -6.66
C GLN A 240 -3.74 17.81 -6.80
N LEU A 241 -2.60 17.88 -6.10
CA LEU A 241 -1.61 16.80 -6.08
C LEU A 241 -2.18 15.51 -5.47
N PHE A 242 -2.91 15.64 -4.35
CA PHE A 242 -3.62 14.54 -3.71
C PHE A 242 -4.63 13.89 -4.67
N LEU A 243 -5.46 14.71 -5.33
CA LEU A 243 -6.43 14.22 -6.30
C LEU A 243 -5.75 13.49 -7.47
N HIS A 244 -4.68 14.07 -8.03
CA HIS A 244 -3.93 13.45 -9.11
C HIS A 244 -3.39 12.07 -8.72
N ARG A 245 -2.81 11.96 -7.51
CA ARG A 245 -2.33 10.67 -6.99
C ARG A 245 -3.47 9.67 -6.80
N LEU A 246 -4.60 10.10 -6.24
CA LEU A 246 -5.75 9.24 -6.02
C LEU A 246 -6.30 8.69 -7.35
N LEU A 247 -6.47 9.56 -8.35
CA LEU A 247 -6.93 9.17 -9.68
C LEU A 247 -5.94 8.24 -10.39
N GLY A 248 -4.63 8.46 -10.22
CA GLY A 248 -3.60 7.56 -10.74
C GLY A 248 -3.70 6.13 -10.20
N PHE A 249 -4.16 5.93 -8.95
CA PHE A 249 -4.42 4.58 -8.43
C PHE A 249 -5.58 3.90 -9.15
N PHE A 250 -6.67 4.63 -9.42
CA PHE A 250 -7.81 4.09 -10.17
C PHE A 250 -7.43 3.77 -11.62
N GLU A 251 -6.67 4.64 -12.27
CA GLU A 251 -6.15 4.40 -13.63
C GLU A 251 -5.30 3.12 -13.68
N THR A 252 -4.37 2.98 -12.73
CA THR A 252 -3.53 1.78 -12.61
C THR A 252 -4.35 0.52 -12.36
N TYR A 253 -5.33 0.60 -11.46
CA TYR A 253 -6.20 -0.53 -11.13
C TYR A 253 -7.07 -0.96 -12.32
N VAL A 254 -7.66 0.00 -13.04
CA VAL A 254 -8.45 -0.29 -14.24
C VAL A 254 -7.59 -0.88 -15.35
N ALA A 255 -6.39 -0.35 -15.57
CA ALA A 255 -5.45 -0.90 -16.55
C ALA A 255 -5.06 -2.35 -16.19
N TRP A 256 -4.76 -2.60 -14.91
CA TRP A 256 -4.49 -3.95 -14.41
C TRP A 256 -5.70 -4.88 -14.57
N ALA A 257 -6.91 -4.42 -14.20
CA ALA A 257 -8.13 -5.22 -14.32
C ALA A 257 -8.42 -5.58 -15.78
N LYS A 258 -8.29 -4.62 -16.72
CA LYS A 258 -8.41 -4.87 -18.15
C LYS A 258 -7.38 -5.90 -18.63
N GLY A 259 -6.11 -5.73 -18.28
CA GLY A 259 -5.05 -6.68 -18.66
C GLY A 259 -5.31 -8.09 -18.11
N THR A 260 -5.77 -8.18 -16.86
CA THR A 260 -6.06 -9.45 -16.19
C THR A 260 -7.27 -10.13 -16.82
N LEU A 261 -8.39 -9.43 -17.02
CA LEU A 261 -9.62 -9.98 -17.59
C LEU A 261 -9.44 -10.45 -19.04
N THR A 262 -8.66 -9.70 -19.83
CA THR A 262 -8.45 -10.00 -21.25
C THR A 262 -7.33 -11.01 -21.48
N GLY A 263 -6.34 -11.08 -20.58
CA GLY A 263 -5.10 -11.81 -20.79
C GLY A 263 -4.86 -12.97 -19.83
N GLU A 264 -5.10 -12.81 -18.54
CA GLU A 264 -4.64 -13.77 -17.52
C GLU A 264 -5.77 -14.65 -16.99
N LEU A 265 -6.98 -14.09 -16.90
CA LEU A 265 -8.13 -14.78 -16.37
C LEU A 265 -8.71 -15.78 -17.40
N GLY A 266 -9.14 -16.94 -16.92
CA GLY A 266 -9.86 -17.90 -17.74
C GLY A 266 -9.02 -18.55 -18.86
N ARG A 267 -7.73 -18.77 -18.64
CA ARG A 267 -6.89 -19.58 -19.55
C ARG A 267 -7.54 -20.96 -19.77
N CYS A 268 -7.84 -21.30 -21.03
CA CYS A 268 -8.69 -22.47 -21.32
C CYS A 268 -7.92 -23.73 -21.76
N ARG A 269 -6.59 -23.75 -21.65
CA ARG A 269 -5.76 -24.95 -21.89
C ARG A 269 -6.18 -26.17 -21.09
N PRO A 270 -6.53 -26.08 -19.79
CA PRO A 270 -6.98 -27.25 -19.03
C PRO A 270 -8.24 -27.91 -19.62
N VAL A 271 -9.14 -27.10 -20.21
CA VAL A 271 -10.36 -27.60 -20.84
C VAL A 271 -10.03 -28.35 -22.14
N ALA A 272 -9.15 -27.79 -22.98
CA ALA A 272 -8.68 -28.48 -24.19
C ALA A 272 -8.01 -29.81 -23.84
N GLN A 273 -7.14 -29.84 -22.83
CA GLN A 273 -6.48 -31.06 -22.36
C GLN A 273 -7.46 -32.10 -21.81
N ALA A 274 -8.52 -31.67 -21.13
CA ALA A 274 -9.57 -32.56 -20.66
C ALA A 274 -10.29 -33.23 -21.85
N LEU A 275 -10.63 -32.46 -22.89
CA LEU A 275 -11.25 -32.98 -24.11
C LEU A 275 -10.32 -33.95 -24.85
N ASP A 276 -9.04 -33.63 -24.99
CA ASP A 276 -8.03 -34.50 -25.60
C ASP A 276 -7.88 -35.82 -24.83
N SER A 277 -7.98 -35.75 -23.50
CA SER A 277 -7.92 -36.92 -22.64
C SER A 277 -9.16 -37.80 -22.82
N VAL A 278 -10.35 -37.21 -22.93
CA VAL A 278 -11.59 -37.93 -23.20
C VAL A 278 -11.54 -38.61 -24.57
N GLU A 279 -11.10 -37.91 -25.61
CA GLU A 279 -10.87 -38.49 -26.95
C GLU A 279 -9.93 -39.69 -26.85
N THR A 280 -8.78 -39.50 -26.19
CA THR A 280 -7.77 -40.57 -26.04
C THR A 280 -8.35 -41.79 -25.34
N ILE A 281 -9.12 -41.60 -24.26
CA ILE A 281 -9.70 -42.70 -23.50
C ILE A 281 -10.77 -43.44 -24.31
N ALA A 282 -11.72 -42.70 -24.90
CA ALA A 282 -12.81 -43.30 -25.66
C ALA A 282 -12.30 -44.01 -26.92
N CYS A 283 -11.37 -43.38 -27.63
CA CYS A 283 -10.93 -43.86 -28.93
C CYS A 283 -9.82 -44.91 -28.84
N ARG A 284 -8.73 -44.61 -28.12
CA ARG A 284 -7.57 -45.51 -28.06
C ARG A 284 -7.73 -46.60 -27.02
N TYR A 285 -8.26 -46.29 -25.84
CA TYR A 285 -8.37 -47.31 -24.78
C TYR A 285 -9.64 -48.15 -24.89
N MET A 286 -10.79 -47.58 -25.26
CA MET A 286 -12.02 -48.35 -25.41
C MET A 286 -12.22 -48.88 -26.82
N LEU A 287 -12.43 -48.02 -27.81
CA LEU A 287 -12.86 -48.45 -29.15
C LEU A 287 -11.80 -49.27 -29.89
N ASP A 288 -10.54 -48.83 -29.90
CA ASP A 288 -9.45 -49.59 -30.51
C ASP A 288 -9.25 -50.95 -29.83
N SER A 289 -9.26 -51.00 -28.49
CA SER A 289 -9.13 -52.25 -27.73
C SER A 289 -10.29 -53.22 -28.00
N LEU A 290 -11.52 -52.72 -28.03
CA LEU A 290 -12.71 -53.53 -28.36
C LEU A 290 -12.65 -54.03 -29.79
N ASN A 291 -12.25 -53.18 -30.75
CA ASN A 291 -12.10 -53.57 -32.15
C ASN A 291 -11.02 -54.64 -32.32
N ALA A 292 -9.86 -54.48 -31.67
CA ALA A 292 -8.79 -55.47 -31.67
C ALA A 292 -9.25 -56.81 -31.05
N PHE A 293 -9.99 -56.74 -29.94
CA PHE A 293 -10.57 -57.91 -29.28
C PHE A 293 -11.52 -58.66 -30.21
N TRP A 294 -12.53 -57.98 -30.78
CA TRP A 294 -13.49 -58.62 -31.68
C TRP A 294 -12.86 -59.14 -32.97
N PHE A 295 -11.89 -58.40 -33.53
CA PHE A 295 -11.13 -58.84 -34.69
C PHE A 295 -10.38 -60.16 -34.41
N SER A 296 -9.68 -60.24 -33.28
CA SER A 296 -8.95 -61.44 -32.87
C SER A 296 -9.87 -62.66 -32.68
N LEU A 297 -11.02 -62.45 -32.03
CA LEU A 297 -12.00 -63.51 -31.80
C LEU A 297 -12.65 -63.97 -33.11
N GLY A 298 -12.89 -63.03 -34.03
CA GLY A 298 -13.34 -63.29 -35.40
C GLY A 298 -12.35 -64.18 -36.15
N ALA A 299 -11.08 -63.81 -36.16
CA ALA A 299 -10.02 -64.58 -36.80
C ALA A 299 -9.93 -66.01 -36.24
N CYS A 300 -9.96 -66.17 -34.90
CA CYS A 300 -9.98 -67.49 -34.26
C CYS A 300 -11.17 -68.33 -34.74
N THR A 301 -12.37 -67.76 -34.78
CA THR A 301 -13.56 -68.50 -35.22
C THR A 301 -13.52 -68.88 -36.70
N VAL A 302 -12.95 -68.05 -37.58
CA VAL A 302 -12.76 -68.37 -39.00
C VAL A 302 -11.73 -69.49 -39.19
N LEU A 303 -10.67 -69.52 -38.40
CA LEU A 303 -9.63 -70.55 -38.48
C LEU A 303 -10.03 -71.88 -37.82
N LEU A 304 -10.82 -71.83 -36.75
CA LEU A 304 -11.27 -73.03 -36.02
C LEU A 304 -12.31 -73.86 -36.80
N LEU A 305 -13.16 -73.24 -37.61
CA LEU A 305 -14.17 -73.94 -38.41
C LEU A 305 -13.54 -74.94 -39.42
N PRO A 306 -12.60 -74.52 -40.29
CA PRO A 306 -11.83 -75.43 -41.13
C PRO A 306 -11.02 -76.43 -40.30
N GLY A 307 -10.45 -75.99 -39.18
CA GLY A 307 -9.70 -76.84 -38.26
C GLY A 307 -10.52 -78.01 -37.70
N LEU A 308 -11.76 -77.76 -37.27
CA LEU A 308 -12.70 -78.78 -36.80
C LEU A 308 -13.11 -79.76 -37.92
N ILE A 309 -13.34 -79.25 -39.13
CA ILE A 309 -13.67 -80.11 -40.28
C ILE A 309 -12.50 -81.04 -40.60
N LEU A 310 -11.27 -80.50 -40.65
CA LEU A 310 -10.05 -81.29 -40.84
C LEU A 310 -9.88 -82.31 -39.70
N ALA A 311 -10.02 -81.87 -38.45
CA ALA A 311 -9.87 -82.73 -37.28
C ALA A 311 -10.88 -83.89 -37.26
N THR A 312 -12.15 -83.64 -37.57
CA THR A 312 -13.20 -84.68 -37.63
C THR A 312 -12.98 -85.66 -38.80
N ARG A 313 -12.46 -85.19 -39.93
CA ARG A 313 -12.06 -86.06 -41.06
C ARG A 313 -10.86 -86.92 -40.72
N LEU A 314 -9.83 -86.34 -40.10
CA LEU A 314 -8.64 -87.05 -39.64
C LEU A 314 -8.97 -88.07 -38.53
N ALA A 315 -9.90 -87.75 -37.62
CA ALA A 315 -10.31 -88.64 -36.54
C ALA A 315 -10.81 -90.00 -37.03
N LYS A 316 -11.43 -90.07 -38.22
CA LYS A 316 -11.82 -91.35 -38.83
C LYS A 316 -10.62 -92.21 -39.22
N PHE A 317 -9.51 -91.60 -39.66
CA PHE A 317 -8.28 -92.31 -40.00
C PHE A 317 -7.45 -92.70 -38.76
N TYR A 318 -7.58 -91.95 -37.66
CA TYR A 318 -6.88 -92.25 -36.41
C TYR A 318 -7.62 -93.23 -35.49
N ARG A 319 -8.87 -93.60 -35.80
CA ARG A 319 -9.62 -94.60 -35.04
C ARG A 319 -9.12 -96.01 -35.41
N ARG A 320 -8.22 -96.58 -34.61
CA ARG A 320 -7.87 -98.02 -34.66
C ARG A 320 -9.07 -98.86 -34.19
N MET A 321 -9.33 -99.98 -34.87
CA MET A 321 -10.30 -100.99 -34.41
C MET A 321 -9.66 -101.85 -33.31
N ASP A 322 -10.36 -102.03 -32.20
CA ASP A 322 -9.92 -102.85 -31.05
C ASP A 322 -10.14 -104.36 -31.24
N TYR A 323 -10.84 -104.79 -32.30
CA TYR A 323 -11.15 -106.20 -32.53
C TYR A 323 -10.75 -106.61 -33.96
N ALA A 324 -9.98 -107.70 -34.05
CA ALA A 324 -9.69 -108.41 -35.28
C ALA A 324 -10.70 -109.54 -35.43
N ASP A 325 -11.43 -109.57 -36.56
CA ASP A 325 -12.32 -110.70 -36.88
C ASP A 325 -11.48 -111.96 -37.10
N VAL A 326 -11.56 -112.90 -36.16
CA VAL A 326 -11.07 -114.28 -36.35
C VAL A 326 -12.20 -115.04 -37.04
N HIS A 327 -12.02 -115.36 -38.31
CA HIS A 327 -12.86 -116.34 -39.01
C HIS A 327 -12.34 -117.75 -38.71
N GLU A 328 -13.03 -118.52 -37.86
CA GLU A 328 -12.88 -119.97 -37.85
C GLU A 328 -13.86 -120.59 -38.85
N ASN A 329 -13.30 -121.40 -39.73
CA ASN A 329 -13.89 -121.96 -40.93
C ASN A 329 -14.98 -123.00 -40.62
N ASP A 330 -16.05 -122.98 -41.40
CA ASP A 330 -16.95 -124.12 -41.59
C ASP A 330 -16.14 -125.35 -42.04
N ALA A 331 -16.00 -126.33 -41.14
CA ALA A 331 -15.63 -127.69 -41.48
C ALA A 331 -16.88 -128.57 -41.31
N LEU A 332 -17.51 -128.79 -42.45
CA LEU A 332 -18.38 -129.90 -42.79
C LEU A 332 -17.78 -131.24 -42.30
N GLU A 333 -18.48 -131.99 -41.44
CA GLU A 333 -18.46 -133.45 -41.46
C GLU A 333 -19.62 -134.08 -40.64
N MET A 334 -20.46 -134.79 -41.40
CA MET A 334 -21.44 -135.86 -41.09
C MET A 334 -22.66 -135.58 -40.20
#